data_AF-A0AAU9TC71-F1
#
_entry.id   AF-A0AAU9TC71-F1
#
_cell.length_a   1.000
_cell.length_b   1.000
_cell.length_c   1.000
_cell.angle_alpha   90.00
_cell.angle_beta   90.00
_cell.angle_gamma   90.00
#
_symmetry.space_group_name_H-M   'P 1'
#
loop_
_entity.id
_entity.type
_entity.pdbx_description
1 polymer ?
#
loop_
_entity_poly.entity_id
_entity_poly.type
_entity_poly.pdbx_seq_one_letter_code
_entity_poly.pdbx_strand_id
1 'polypeptide(L)'
;MGIAVTKYSDISTNELVERFCSNEIICPNDPFWNQLLAFNIQIPANVEEQLILDSSAEALLQKFLQNNPQTGNLGSLVQVFITRATELLAAPNSDNVMLAWQSYNALFVIRAVTKYLVELVPEYELCKHLDVQGRNVNSPTPQEQSPPLSPTQEVTDIQTMKSVTGESRVEMLIDALIGLIIDVPITDNTYYLHLECLNTLLVLMSVYMFAGAHGQTQLVETSLIFR
;
A
#
# COMPACT_ATOMS: atom_id res chain seq x y z
N MET A 1 15.20 -13.74 14.20
CA MET A 1 15.80 -13.81 12.86
C MET A 1 14.69 -14.31 11.95
N GLY A 2 14.02 -13.41 11.21
CA GLY A 2 12.91 -13.79 10.34
C GLY A 2 13.42 -14.69 9.21
N ILE A 3 12.74 -15.81 9.00
CA ILE A 3 13.02 -16.72 7.88
C ILE A 3 12.56 -15.97 6.62
N ALA A 4 13.47 -15.73 5.67
CA ALA A 4 13.11 -15.18 4.37
C ALA A 4 12.13 -16.16 3.71
N VAL A 5 10.94 -15.69 3.32
CA VAL A 5 9.97 -16.54 2.63
C VAL A 5 10.57 -16.96 1.29
N THR A 6 10.73 -18.27 1.11
CA THR A 6 11.24 -18.88 -0.13
C THR A 6 10.19 -19.68 -0.88
N LYS A 7 9.05 -19.99 -0.25
CA LYS A 7 7.93 -20.74 -0.85
C LYS A 7 6.60 -20.10 -0.46
N TYR A 8 5.62 -20.14 -1.35
CA TYR A 8 4.28 -19.61 -1.10
C TYR A 8 3.60 -20.24 0.13
N SER A 9 3.79 -21.54 0.35
CA SER A 9 3.22 -22.29 1.48
C SER A 9 3.63 -21.72 2.85
N ASP A 10 4.80 -21.10 2.91
CA ASP A 10 5.40 -20.65 4.18
C ASP A 10 4.84 -19.29 4.62
N ILE A 11 4.10 -18.59 3.74
CA ILE A 11 3.51 -17.28 4.02
C ILE A 11 2.60 -17.32 5.25
N SER A 12 1.76 -18.35 5.35
CA SER A 12 0.77 -18.50 6.44
C SER A 12 1.37 -18.58 7.85
N THR A 13 2.67 -18.90 7.95
CA THR A 13 3.38 -19.05 9.23
C THR A 13 4.51 -18.03 9.41
N ASN A 14 4.62 -17.07 8.49
CA ASN A 14 5.70 -16.10 8.53
C ASN A 14 5.41 -14.97 9.52
N GLU A 15 6.24 -14.85 10.56
CA GLU A 15 6.10 -13.84 11.62
C GLU A 15 6.11 -12.39 11.11
N LEU A 16 6.87 -12.09 10.04
CA LEU A 16 6.93 -10.74 9.49
C LEU A 16 5.63 -10.39 8.76
N VAL A 17 5.08 -11.32 7.99
CA VAL A 17 3.78 -11.13 7.31
C VAL A 17 2.66 -11.07 8.35
N GLU A 18 2.69 -11.92 9.39
CA GLU A 18 1.73 -11.85 10.48
C GLU A 18 1.77 -10.50 11.21
N ARG A 19 2.97 -9.97 11.47
CA ARG A 19 3.15 -8.65 12.08
C ARG A 19 2.56 -7.55 11.19
N PHE A 20 2.81 -7.59 9.88
CA PHE A 20 2.24 -6.65 8.90
C PHE A 20 0.70 -6.64 8.94
N CYS A 21 0.08 -7.81 9.07
CA CYS A 21 -1.38 -7.99 9.16
C CYS A 21 -1.96 -7.83 10.58
N SER A 22 -1.14 -7.48 11.58
CA SER A 22 -1.58 -7.37 12.97
C SER A 22 -2.25 -6.01 13.28
N ASN A 23 -2.58 -5.79 14.55
CA ASN A 23 -3.07 -4.50 15.07
C ASN A 23 -1.94 -3.51 15.39
N GLU A 24 -0.68 -3.88 15.11
CA GLU A 24 0.46 -3.01 15.29
C GLU A 24 0.54 -1.97 14.17
N ILE A 25 0.75 -0.70 14.54
CA ILE A 25 1.05 0.38 13.60
C ILE A 25 2.54 0.32 13.24
N ILE A 26 2.84 0.16 11.95
CA ILE A 26 4.22 0.09 11.45
C ILE A 26 4.50 1.37 10.67
N CYS A 27 5.37 2.23 11.21
CA CYS A 27 5.72 3.50 10.55
C CYS A 27 6.57 3.27 9.28
N PRO A 28 6.52 4.14 8.27
CA PRO A 28 7.33 4.01 7.05
C PRO A 28 8.85 3.92 7.30
N ASN A 29 9.34 4.54 8.36
CA ASN A 29 10.77 4.57 8.70
C ASN A 29 11.21 3.38 9.58
N ASP A 30 10.31 2.44 9.89
CA ASP A 30 10.63 1.30 10.75
C ASP A 30 11.61 0.33 10.05
N PRO A 31 12.69 -0.13 10.71
CA PRO A 31 13.63 -1.10 10.13
C PRO A 31 12.98 -2.46 9.79
N PHE A 32 11.78 -2.73 10.30
CA PHE A 32 10.94 -3.86 9.92
C PHE A 32 10.85 -4.04 8.40
N TRP A 33 10.68 -2.96 7.64
CA TRP A 33 10.50 -3.04 6.19
C TRP A 33 11.71 -3.67 5.50
N ASN A 34 12.93 -3.44 6.00
CA ASN A 34 14.11 -4.09 5.43
C ASN A 34 14.11 -5.60 5.65
N GLN A 35 13.52 -6.08 6.73
CA GLN A 35 13.40 -7.52 7.01
C GLN A 35 12.24 -8.12 6.21
N LEU A 36 11.06 -7.48 6.21
CA LEU A 36 9.90 -7.96 5.46
C LEU A 36 10.23 -8.05 3.98
N LEU A 37 10.85 -7.03 3.41
CA LEU A 37 11.12 -6.92 1.97
C LEU A 37 12.39 -7.65 1.51
N ALA A 38 13.03 -8.44 2.38
CA ALA A 38 14.19 -9.25 2.03
C ALA A 38 13.82 -10.69 1.57
N PHE A 39 12.55 -10.96 1.29
CA PHE A 39 12.10 -12.27 0.81
C PHE A 39 12.57 -12.55 -0.63
N ASN A 40 12.68 -13.83 -0.97
CA ASN A 40 13.00 -14.27 -2.32
C ASN A 40 11.92 -15.21 -2.84
N ILE A 41 10.81 -14.61 -3.28
CA ILE A 41 9.66 -15.29 -3.87
C ILE A 41 9.66 -14.93 -5.35
N GLN A 42 9.52 -15.94 -6.20
CA GLN A 42 9.34 -15.74 -7.65
C GLN A 42 7.91 -15.30 -7.93
N ILE A 43 7.67 -14.59 -9.03
CA ILE A 43 6.30 -14.30 -9.48
C ILE A 43 5.64 -15.64 -9.83
N PRO A 44 4.37 -15.87 -9.45
CA PRO A 44 3.63 -17.04 -9.91
C PRO A 44 3.68 -17.15 -11.44
N ALA A 45 4.28 -18.22 -11.95
CA ALA A 45 4.47 -18.40 -13.39
C ALA A 45 3.23 -18.99 -14.07
N ASN A 46 2.31 -19.55 -13.29
CA ASN A 46 1.11 -20.23 -13.75
C ASN A 46 -0.04 -20.10 -12.74
N VAL A 47 -1.23 -20.53 -13.16
CA VAL A 47 -2.46 -20.44 -12.37
C VAL A 47 -2.37 -21.26 -11.08
N GLU A 48 -1.70 -22.41 -11.09
CA GLU A 48 -1.57 -23.27 -9.91
C GLU A 48 -0.75 -22.59 -8.81
N GLU A 49 0.41 -22.01 -9.16
CA GLU A 49 1.22 -21.23 -8.23
C GLU A 49 0.47 -20.03 -7.67
N GLN A 50 -0.31 -19.34 -8.50
CA GLN A 50 -1.13 -18.21 -8.06
C GLN A 50 -2.20 -18.67 -7.06
N LEU A 51 -2.83 -19.82 -7.28
CA LEU A 51 -3.81 -20.39 -6.36
C LEU A 51 -3.17 -20.79 -5.01
N ILE A 52 -1.94 -21.30 -5.02
CA ILE A 52 -1.20 -21.64 -3.79
C ILE A 52 -0.88 -20.36 -3.01
N LEU A 53 -0.43 -19.31 -3.70
CA LEU A 53 -0.19 -17.99 -3.09
C LEU A 53 -1.45 -17.43 -2.46
N ASP A 54 -2.56 -17.37 -3.21
CA ASP A 54 -3.83 -16.83 -2.75
C ASP A 54 -4.33 -17.63 -1.53
N SER A 55 -4.33 -18.97 -1.61
CA SER A 55 -4.77 -19.84 -0.51
C SER A 55 -3.92 -19.70 0.75
N SER A 56 -2.60 -19.51 0.60
CA SER A 56 -1.68 -19.39 1.73
C SER A 56 -1.77 -18.01 2.41
N ALA A 57 -2.19 -16.97 1.68
CA ALA A 57 -2.32 -15.61 2.19
C ALA A 57 -3.72 -15.27 2.72
N GLU A 58 -4.76 -16.03 2.34
CA GLU A 58 -6.18 -15.73 2.60
C GLU A 58 -6.45 -15.32 4.06
N ALA A 59 -6.07 -16.15 5.04
CA ALA A 59 -6.34 -15.87 6.45
C ALA A 59 -5.64 -14.59 6.96
N LEU A 60 -4.44 -14.30 6.44
CA LEU A 60 -3.68 -13.10 6.78
C LEU A 60 -4.32 -11.86 6.14
N LEU A 61 -4.81 -11.97 4.90
CA LEU A 61 -5.50 -10.89 4.19
C LEU A 61 -6.88 -10.57 4.78
N GLN A 62 -7.62 -11.58 5.24
CA GLN A 62 -8.86 -11.37 6.02
C GLN A 62 -8.59 -10.58 7.31
N LYS A 63 -7.52 -10.94 8.03
CA LYS A 63 -7.06 -10.20 9.22
C LYS A 63 -6.61 -8.78 8.85
N PHE A 64 -5.89 -8.63 7.75
CA PHE A 64 -5.42 -7.34 7.24
C PHE A 64 -6.58 -6.38 6.92
N LEU A 65 -7.62 -6.88 6.23
CA LEU A 65 -8.81 -6.11 5.88
C LEU A 65 -9.46 -5.46 7.12
N GLN A 66 -9.52 -6.18 8.24
CA GLN A 66 -10.11 -5.68 9.47
C GLN A 66 -9.21 -4.67 10.20
N ASN A 67 -7.89 -4.86 10.16
CA ASN A 67 -6.95 -4.11 10.97
C ASN A 67 -6.42 -2.84 10.27
N ASN A 68 -6.23 -2.88 8.94
CA ASN A 68 -5.64 -1.76 8.20
C ASN A 68 -6.38 -0.41 8.35
N PRO A 69 -7.72 -0.36 8.46
CA PRO A 69 -8.44 0.89 8.75
C PRO A 69 -8.04 1.56 10.09
N GLN A 70 -7.34 0.86 10.97
CA GLN A 70 -6.79 1.41 12.21
C GLN A 70 -5.28 1.58 12.14
N THR A 71 -4.57 0.64 11.51
CA THR A 71 -3.10 0.63 11.53
C THR A 71 -2.45 1.48 10.44
N GLY A 72 -3.06 1.60 9.25
CA GLY A 72 -2.47 2.30 8.11
C GLY A 72 -1.19 1.64 7.58
N ASN A 73 -1.05 0.33 7.76
CA ASN A 73 0.14 -0.40 7.33
C ASN A 73 0.27 -0.45 5.80
N LEU A 74 -0.84 -0.47 5.04
CA LEU A 74 -0.81 -0.38 3.58
C LEU A 74 -0.24 0.96 3.12
N GLY A 75 -0.77 2.07 3.63
CA GLY A 75 -0.28 3.41 3.31
C GLY A 75 1.18 3.61 3.70
N SER A 76 1.61 2.99 4.80
CA SER A 76 3.02 3.01 5.22
C SER A 76 3.92 2.24 4.27
N LEU A 77 3.51 1.06 3.80
CA LEU A 77 4.23 0.30 2.78
C LEU A 77 4.29 1.05 1.44
N VAL A 78 3.20 1.71 1.03
CA VAL A 78 3.20 2.57 -0.16
C VAL A 78 4.21 3.70 -0.05
N GLN A 79 4.31 4.36 1.11
CA GLN A 79 5.35 5.37 1.35
C GLN A 79 6.76 4.79 1.26
N VAL A 80 6.99 3.58 1.78
CA VAL A 80 8.28 2.87 1.67
C VAL A 80 8.63 2.61 0.21
N PHE A 81 7.67 2.13 -0.58
CA PHE A 81 7.85 1.91 -2.01
C PHE A 81 8.19 3.22 -2.74
N ILE A 82 7.41 4.28 -2.53
CA ILE A 82 7.64 5.59 -3.17
C ILE A 82 9.04 6.11 -2.84
N THR A 83 9.47 6.02 -1.58
CA THR A 83 10.80 6.47 -1.16
C THR A 83 11.90 5.75 -1.95
N ARG A 84 11.79 4.42 -2.08
CA ARG A 84 12.75 3.61 -2.84
C ARG A 84 12.68 3.86 -4.35
N ALA A 85 11.48 4.08 -4.89
CA ALA A 85 11.27 4.43 -6.29
C ALA A 85 11.92 5.78 -6.63
N THR A 86 11.77 6.79 -5.77
CA THR A 86 12.44 8.09 -5.92
C THR A 86 13.97 7.94 -5.88
N GLU A 87 14.49 7.10 -4.98
CA GLU A 87 15.93 6.81 -4.92
C GLU A 87 16.44 6.12 -6.20
N LEU A 88 15.67 5.20 -6.79
CA LEU A 88 16.01 4.56 -8.06
C LEU A 88 16.03 5.56 -9.21
N LEU A 89 15.02 6.44 -9.29
CA LEU A 89 14.94 7.49 -10.32
C LEU A 89 16.09 8.49 -10.21
N ALA A 90 16.58 8.74 -8.99
CA ALA A 90 17.73 9.62 -8.74
C ALA A 90 19.10 8.94 -8.99
N ALA A 91 19.15 7.65 -9.31
CA ALA A 91 20.38 6.88 -9.46
C ALA A 91 20.71 6.60 -10.96
N PRO A 92 21.49 7.47 -11.63
CA PRO A 92 21.76 7.38 -13.07
C PRO A 92 22.64 6.19 -13.50
N ASN A 93 23.28 5.48 -12.54
CA ASN A 93 24.17 4.35 -12.79
C ASN A 93 23.59 3.12 -12.08
N SER A 94 22.74 2.37 -12.77
CA SER A 94 21.80 1.37 -12.27
C SER A 94 22.44 0.04 -11.81
N ASP A 95 23.39 0.09 -10.88
CA ASP A 95 23.96 -1.09 -10.19
C ASP A 95 23.31 -1.36 -8.83
N ASN A 96 22.27 -0.61 -8.45
CA ASN A 96 21.62 -0.78 -7.14
C ASN A 96 20.60 -1.93 -7.15
N VAL A 97 21.10 -3.14 -7.43
CA VAL A 97 20.35 -4.40 -7.51
C VAL A 97 19.48 -4.61 -6.27
N MET A 98 20.02 -4.31 -5.09
CA MET A 98 19.30 -4.46 -3.83
C MET A 98 18.10 -3.50 -3.74
N LEU A 99 18.27 -2.25 -4.16
CA LEU A 99 17.19 -1.27 -4.14
C LEU A 99 16.09 -1.60 -5.16
N ALA A 100 16.46 -2.02 -6.38
CA ALA A 100 15.52 -2.49 -7.39
C ALA A 100 14.73 -3.72 -6.89
N TRP A 101 15.43 -4.69 -6.30
CA TRP A 101 14.83 -5.89 -5.72
C TRP A 101 13.89 -5.59 -4.55
N GLN A 102 14.28 -4.74 -3.60
CA GLN A 102 13.40 -4.38 -2.48
C GLN A 102 12.21 -3.52 -2.94
N SER A 103 12.37 -2.70 -3.97
CA SER A 103 11.26 -1.95 -4.58
C SER A 103 10.27 -2.89 -5.24
N TYR A 104 10.76 -3.89 -5.98
CA TYR A 104 9.95 -4.95 -6.57
C TYR A 104 9.20 -5.73 -5.48
N ASN A 105 9.88 -6.14 -4.41
CA ASN A 105 9.27 -6.88 -3.31
C ASN A 105 8.18 -6.05 -2.60
N ALA A 106 8.40 -4.74 -2.38
CA ALA A 106 7.39 -3.86 -1.81
C ALA A 106 6.15 -3.81 -2.71
N LEU A 107 6.38 -3.67 -4.01
CA LEU A 107 5.32 -3.56 -4.99
C LEU A 107 4.52 -4.86 -5.11
N PHE A 108 5.18 -6.01 -5.04
CA PHE A 108 4.53 -7.31 -4.99
C PHE A 108 3.56 -7.43 -3.82
N VAL A 109 3.98 -7.01 -2.62
CA VAL A 109 3.11 -7.00 -1.43
C VAL A 109 1.95 -6.02 -1.61
N ILE A 110 2.21 -4.81 -2.13
CA ILE A 110 1.17 -3.81 -2.44
C ILE A 110 0.15 -4.39 -3.41
N ARG A 111 0.58 -5.01 -4.51
CA ARG A 111 -0.31 -5.63 -5.49
C ARG A 111 -1.13 -6.76 -4.89
N ALA A 112 -0.51 -7.66 -4.13
CA ALA A 112 -1.21 -8.79 -3.51
C ALA A 112 -2.32 -8.32 -2.57
N VAL A 113 -2.04 -7.34 -1.71
CA VAL A 113 -3.04 -6.74 -0.81
C VAL A 113 -4.10 -5.99 -1.61
N THR A 114 -3.69 -5.16 -2.57
CA THR A 114 -4.63 -4.35 -3.37
C THR A 114 -5.57 -5.22 -4.20
N LYS A 115 -5.07 -6.32 -4.79
CA LYS A 115 -5.88 -7.33 -5.50
C LYS A 115 -6.97 -7.88 -4.60
N TYR A 116 -6.62 -8.25 -3.37
CA TYR A 116 -7.59 -8.73 -2.40
C TYR A 116 -8.64 -7.66 -2.05
N LEU A 117 -8.21 -6.41 -1.86
CA LEU A 117 -9.11 -5.31 -1.54
C LEU A 117 -10.07 -4.97 -2.69
N VAL A 118 -9.62 -4.90 -3.95
CA VAL A 118 -10.52 -4.58 -5.09
C VAL A 118 -11.64 -5.60 -5.25
N GLU A 119 -11.38 -6.86 -4.89
CA GLU A 119 -12.36 -7.94 -4.93
C GLU A 119 -13.41 -7.82 -3.82
N LEU A 120 -13.08 -7.21 -2.67
CA LEU A 120 -13.93 -7.21 -1.48
C LEU A 120 -14.55 -5.86 -1.09
N VAL A 121 -13.93 -4.75 -1.47
CA VAL A 121 -14.42 -3.41 -1.10
C VAL A 121 -14.56 -2.51 -2.33
N PRO A 122 -15.52 -1.55 -2.31
CA PRO A 122 -15.66 -0.58 -3.39
C PRO A 122 -14.46 0.38 -3.46
N GLU A 123 -14.29 1.02 -4.63
CA GLU A 123 -13.20 1.96 -4.95
C GLU A 123 -12.96 3.02 -3.86
N TYR A 124 -14.02 3.61 -3.31
CA TYR A 124 -13.88 4.64 -2.29
C TYR A 124 -13.35 4.10 -0.95
N GLU A 125 -13.61 2.83 -0.62
CA GLU A 125 -13.04 2.18 0.56
C GLU A 125 -11.60 1.77 0.31
N LEU A 126 -11.27 1.28 -0.89
CA LEU A 126 -9.88 1.04 -1.27
C LEU A 126 -9.01 2.30 -1.08
N CYS A 127 -9.51 3.47 -1.51
CA CYS A 127 -8.81 4.74 -1.29
C CYS A 127 -8.60 5.01 0.21
N LYS A 128 -9.63 4.80 1.04
CA LYS A 128 -9.50 4.93 2.50
C LYS A 128 -8.44 3.98 3.09
N HIS A 129 -8.34 2.75 2.59
CA HIS A 129 -7.30 1.81 3.03
C HIS A 129 -5.88 2.28 2.69
N LEU A 130 -5.71 3.05 1.61
CA LEU A 130 -4.42 3.63 1.21
C LEU A 130 -4.10 4.91 1.97
N ASP A 131 -5.10 5.76 2.22
CA ASP A 131 -4.93 7.08 2.83
C ASP A 131 -4.91 7.06 4.36
N VAL A 132 -5.40 5.98 4.99
CA VAL A 132 -5.45 5.90 6.44
C VAL A 132 -4.04 5.89 7.05
N GLN A 133 -3.87 6.72 8.07
CA GLN A 133 -2.64 6.80 8.85
C GLN A 133 -2.90 6.26 10.25
N GLY A 134 -2.05 5.35 10.71
CA GLY A 134 -2.12 4.82 12.07
C GLY A 134 -2.00 5.95 13.10
N ARG A 135 -3.04 6.13 13.92
CA ARG A 135 -3.02 7.08 15.03
C ARG A 135 -2.53 6.37 16.28
N ASN A 136 -1.29 6.61 16.68
CA ASN A 136 -0.85 6.26 18.01
C ASN A 136 -1.60 7.14 19.01
N VAL A 137 -2.41 6.53 19.89
CA VAL A 137 -3.18 7.22 20.95
C VAL A 137 -2.25 7.99 21.93
N ASN A 138 -0.94 7.80 21.82
CA ASN A 138 0.08 8.43 22.66
C ASN A 138 0.83 9.60 21.99
N SER A 139 0.43 10.07 20.80
CA SER A 139 1.00 11.33 20.30
C SER A 139 0.41 12.50 21.10
N PRO A 140 1.24 13.37 21.71
CA PRO A 140 0.74 14.55 22.38
C PRO A 140 0.01 15.40 21.34
N THR A 141 -1.26 15.70 21.61
CA THR A 141 -1.98 16.75 20.93
C THR A 141 -1.08 17.98 20.86
N PRO A 142 -0.92 18.64 19.70
CA PRO A 142 -0.32 19.96 19.66
C PRO A 142 -1.15 20.82 20.61
N GLN A 143 -0.61 21.09 21.79
CA GLN A 143 -1.22 22.02 22.72
C GLN A 143 -1.29 23.35 21.97
N GLU A 144 -2.50 23.77 21.65
CA GLU A 144 -2.80 25.15 21.29
C GLU A 144 -2.26 26.04 22.40
N GLN A 145 -1.06 26.59 22.20
CA GLN A 145 -0.59 27.72 22.99
C GLN A 145 -1.34 28.95 22.49
N SER A 146 -2.58 29.08 22.96
CA SER A 146 -3.36 30.31 22.92
C SER A 146 -3.38 30.89 24.34
N PRO A 147 -3.01 32.16 24.56
CA PRO A 147 -3.17 32.78 25.88
C PRO A 147 -4.66 32.93 26.21
N PRO A 148 -5.06 32.86 27.49
CA PRO A 148 -6.47 32.94 27.86
C PRO A 148 -6.93 34.40 27.81
N LEU A 149 -8.15 34.66 27.29
CA LEU A 149 -9.11 35.59 27.90
C LEU A 149 -10.49 35.60 27.20
N SER A 150 -11.49 35.23 28.01
CA SER A 150 -12.91 35.65 28.04
C SER A 150 -13.98 34.81 27.31
N PRO A 151 -15.18 34.62 27.92
CA PRO A 151 -16.16 33.63 27.48
C PRO A 151 -17.41 34.27 26.84
N THR A 152 -17.79 33.84 25.63
CA THR A 152 -19.22 33.80 25.25
C THR A 152 -19.47 32.82 24.09
N GLN A 153 -20.33 31.83 24.37
CA GLN A 153 -21.29 31.12 23.51
C GLN A 153 -21.10 31.14 21.97
N GLU A 154 -21.05 29.97 21.34
CA GLU A 154 -22.22 29.35 20.69
C GLU A 154 -21.87 27.94 20.16
N VAL A 155 -22.86 27.05 20.27
CA VAL A 155 -22.82 25.66 19.84
C VAL A 155 -23.07 25.62 18.34
N THR A 156 -22.18 25.03 17.55
CA THR A 156 -22.55 24.53 16.23
C THR A 156 -21.73 23.31 15.86
N ASP A 157 -22.45 22.20 15.73
CA ASP A 157 -22.01 20.97 15.09
C ASP A 157 -21.52 21.20 13.66
N ILE A 158 -20.75 20.21 13.17
CA ILE A 158 -20.14 19.99 11.84
C ILE A 158 -18.61 20.00 11.94
N GLN A 159 -18.07 18.92 12.51
CA GLN A 159 -16.71 18.45 12.20
C GLN A 159 -16.78 17.60 10.92
N THR A 160 -17.04 18.25 9.80
CA THR A 160 -16.77 17.70 8.48
C THR A 160 -15.90 18.72 7.76
N MET A 161 -14.75 18.27 7.27
CA MET A 161 -13.76 19.00 6.46
C MET A 161 -12.76 19.91 7.19
N LYS A 162 -11.56 19.35 7.40
CA LYS A 162 -10.28 20.00 7.07
C LYS A 162 -9.15 18.96 6.96
N SER A 163 -9.15 18.18 5.87
CA SER A 163 -7.91 17.68 5.29
C SER A 163 -7.63 18.58 4.09
N VAL A 164 -6.98 19.71 4.35
CA VAL A 164 -6.50 20.59 3.29
C VAL A 164 -5.05 20.16 3.04
N THR A 165 -4.78 19.72 1.81
CA THR A 165 -3.48 19.39 1.21
C THR A 165 -2.72 18.18 1.77
N GLY A 166 -3.34 16.99 1.73
CA GLY A 166 -2.58 15.74 1.59
C GLY A 166 -2.83 15.21 0.18
N GLU A 167 -1.78 15.02 -0.63
CA GLU A 167 -1.88 14.31 -1.91
C GLU A 167 -2.44 12.90 -1.66
N SER A 168 -3.30 12.42 -2.57
CA SER A 168 -3.88 11.09 -2.46
C SER A 168 -2.77 10.03 -2.54
N ARG A 169 -2.78 9.03 -1.65
CA ARG A 169 -1.82 7.92 -1.69
C ARG A 169 -1.93 7.11 -2.97
N VAL A 170 -3.13 7.06 -3.55
CA VAL A 170 -3.37 6.42 -4.84
C VAL A 170 -2.68 7.19 -5.96
N GLU A 171 -2.82 8.52 -6.00
CA GLU A 171 -2.19 9.38 -7.01
C GLU A 171 -0.67 9.26 -6.93
N MET A 172 -0.09 9.41 -5.73
CA MET A 172 1.35 9.25 -5.53
C MET A 172 1.85 7.86 -5.94
N LEU A 173 1.07 6.80 -5.70
CA LEU A 173 1.42 5.45 -6.13
C LEU A 173 1.40 5.33 -7.65
N ILE A 174 0.37 5.86 -8.32
CA ILE A 174 0.26 5.86 -9.78
C ILE A 174 1.40 6.66 -10.41
N ASP A 175 1.72 7.84 -9.88
CA ASP A 175 2.82 8.68 -10.36
C ASP A 175 4.17 7.96 -10.22
N ALA A 176 4.42 7.30 -9.08
CA ALA A 176 5.62 6.51 -8.89
C ALA A 176 5.70 5.32 -9.86
N LEU A 177 4.58 4.61 -10.08
CA LEU A 177 4.48 3.50 -11.04
C LEU A 177 4.80 3.97 -12.47
N ILE A 178 4.19 5.07 -12.91
CA ILE A 178 4.41 5.64 -14.25
C ILE A 178 5.85 6.14 -14.39
N GLY A 179 6.38 6.85 -13.38
CA GLY A 179 7.76 7.33 -13.36
C GLY A 179 8.76 6.19 -13.51
N LEU A 180 8.59 5.09 -12.76
CA LEU A 180 9.43 3.91 -12.91
C LEU A 180 9.33 3.29 -14.31
N ILE A 181 8.13 3.23 -14.90
CA ILE A 181 7.93 2.65 -16.25
C ILE A 181 8.64 3.49 -17.33
N ILE A 182 8.64 4.82 -17.20
CA ILE A 182 9.16 5.74 -18.22
C ILE A 182 10.67 5.96 -18.05
N ASP A 183 11.11 6.24 -16.82
CA ASP A 183 12.43 6.82 -16.57
C ASP A 183 13.49 5.81 -16.12
N VAL A 184 13.10 4.65 -15.56
CA VAL A 184 14.06 3.60 -15.20
C VAL A 184 14.44 2.78 -16.44
N PRO A 185 15.74 2.59 -16.73
CA PRO A 185 16.15 1.78 -17.87
C PRO A 185 15.79 0.31 -17.66
N ILE A 186 15.32 -0.34 -18.72
CA ILE A 186 15.02 -1.78 -18.73
C ILE A 186 16.34 -2.55 -18.83
N THR A 187 16.69 -3.25 -17.76
CA THR A 187 17.86 -4.11 -17.62
C THR A 187 17.42 -5.44 -16.99
N ASP A 188 18.31 -6.44 -16.93
CA ASP A 188 18.01 -7.71 -16.26
C ASP A 188 17.61 -7.51 -14.78
N ASN A 189 18.18 -6.49 -14.12
CA ASN A 189 17.92 -6.18 -12.71
C ASN A 189 16.58 -5.45 -12.48
N THR A 190 16.07 -4.75 -13.50
CA THR A 190 14.86 -3.91 -13.40
C THR A 190 13.66 -4.50 -14.15
N TYR A 191 13.87 -5.51 -14.99
CA TYR A 191 12.81 -6.13 -15.80
C TYR A 191 11.59 -6.56 -14.97
N TYR A 192 11.82 -7.29 -13.87
CA TYR A 192 10.73 -7.75 -13.00
C TYR A 192 10.06 -6.60 -12.23
N LEU A 193 10.80 -5.53 -11.91
CA LEU A 193 10.22 -4.32 -11.33
C LEU A 193 9.24 -3.66 -12.31
N HIS A 194 9.60 -3.53 -13.59
CA HIS A 194 8.70 -2.99 -14.62
C HIS A 194 7.45 -3.87 -14.80
N LEU A 195 7.62 -5.19 -14.86
CA LEU A 195 6.50 -6.12 -14.97
C LEU A 195 5.54 -5.97 -13.79
N GLU A 196 6.08 -5.84 -12.58
CA GLU A 196 5.27 -5.67 -11.38
C GLU A 196 4.60 -4.30 -11.33
N CYS A 197 5.21 -3.23 -11.88
CA CYS A 197 4.56 -1.94 -12.06
C CYS A 197 3.32 -2.04 -12.94
N LEU A 198 3.45 -2.70 -14.10
CA LEU A 198 2.34 -2.93 -15.02
C LEU A 198 1.24 -3.78 -14.38
N ASN A 199 1.59 -4.87 -13.71
CA ASN A 199 0.63 -5.72 -13.01
C ASN A 199 -0.12 -4.97 -11.90
N THR A 200 0.57 -4.09 -11.18
CA THR A 200 -0.05 -3.28 -10.11
C THR A 200 -1.03 -2.26 -10.69
N LEU A 201 -0.66 -1.57 -11.78
CA LEU A 201 -1.58 -0.70 -12.50
C LEU A 201 -2.82 -1.45 -12.99
N LEU A 202 -2.64 -2.64 -13.59
CA LEU A 202 -3.76 -3.47 -14.05
C LEU A 202 -4.71 -3.85 -12.90
N VAL A 203 -4.17 -4.17 -11.72
CA VAL A 203 -4.96 -4.46 -10.51
C VAL A 203 -5.70 -3.24 -10.00
N LEU A 204 -5.06 -2.07 -9.94
CA LEU A 204 -5.74 -0.83 -9.53
C LEU A 204 -6.90 -0.48 -10.47
N MET A 205 -6.68 -0.66 -11.78
CA MET A 205 -7.68 -0.40 -12.82
C MET A 205 -8.80 -1.45 -12.87
N SER A 206 -8.56 -2.66 -12.35
CA SER A 206 -9.58 -3.73 -12.35
C SER A 206 -10.71 -3.48 -11.36
N VAL A 207 -10.61 -2.45 -10.50
CA VAL A 207 -11.68 -2.04 -9.57
C VAL A 207 -13.03 -1.86 -10.28
N TYR A 208 -13.03 -1.38 -11.53
CA TYR A 208 -14.24 -1.22 -12.34
C TYR A 208 -14.89 -2.54 -12.76
N MET A 209 -14.13 -3.64 -12.81
CA MET A 209 -14.70 -4.97 -13.04
C MET A 209 -15.57 -5.43 -11.86
N PHE A 210 -15.26 -4.94 -10.65
CA PHE A 210 -15.97 -5.28 -9.42
C PHE A 210 -17.05 -4.25 -9.04
N ALA A 211 -17.16 -3.14 -9.76
CA ALA A 211 -18.17 -2.10 -9.51
C ALA A 211 -19.60 -2.68 -9.41
N GLY A 212 -19.97 -3.60 -10.31
CA GLY A 212 -21.27 -4.27 -10.28
C GLY A 212 -21.46 -5.18 -9.06
N ALA A 213 -20.41 -5.89 -8.63
CA ALA A 213 -20.46 -6.73 -7.43
C ALA A 213 -20.64 -5.90 -6.15
N HIS A 214 -20.11 -4.68 -6.14
CA HIS A 214 -20.22 -3.72 -5.05
C HIS A 214 -21.44 -2.79 -5.15
N GLY A 215 -22.36 -3.05 -6.09
CA GLY A 215 -23.60 -2.28 -6.25
C GLY A 215 -23.42 -0.88 -6.85
N GLN A 216 -22.28 -0.58 -7.46
CA GLN A 216 -22.03 0.68 -8.17
C GLN A 216 -22.61 0.60 -9.59
N THR A 217 -23.64 1.40 -9.86
CA THR A 217 -24.38 1.40 -11.14
C THR A 217 -23.86 2.41 -12.16
N GLN A 218 -22.99 3.36 -11.77
CA GLN A 218 -22.41 4.35 -12.69
C GLN A 218 -20.88 4.45 -12.53
N LEU A 219 -20.16 3.88 -13.50
CA LEU A 219 -18.70 3.81 -13.55
C LEU A 219 -18.02 5.19 -13.77
N VAL A 220 -18.76 6.18 -14.25
CA VAL A 220 -18.17 7.44 -14.78
C VAL A 220 -18.00 8.51 -13.70
N GLU A 221 -18.83 8.52 -12.64
CA GLU A 221 -18.80 9.58 -11.61
C GLU A 221 -17.90 9.27 -10.40
N THR A 222 -17.45 8.02 -10.23
CA THR A 222 -16.63 7.59 -9.08
C THR A 222 -15.16 7.38 -9.42
N SER A 223 -14.79 7.50 -10.70
CA SER A 223 -13.50 7.03 -11.19
C SER A 223 -12.30 7.87 -10.71
N LEU A 224 -11.30 7.18 -10.16
CA LEU A 224 -9.95 7.67 -9.84
C LEU A 224 -9.21 8.38 -10.99
N ILE A 225 -9.63 8.19 -12.24
CA ILE A 225 -8.96 8.72 -13.45
C ILE A 225 -9.58 10.06 -13.89
N PHE A 226 -10.79 10.37 -13.43
CA PHE A 226 -11.57 11.52 -13.88
C PHE A 226 -11.73 12.63 -12.82
N ARG A 227 -10.96 12.58 -11.73
CA ARG A 227 -10.86 13.66 -10.74
C ARG A 227 -9.52 14.38 -10.85
#